data_AF-A0A9X2HG41-F1
#
_entry.id   AF-A0A9X2HG41-F1
#
_cell.length_a   1.000
_cell.length_b   1.000
_cell.length_c   1.000
_cell.angle_alpha   90.00
_cell.angle_beta   90.00
_cell.angle_gamma   90.00
#
_symmetry.space_group_name_H-M   'P 1'
#
loop_
_entity.id
_entity.type
_entity.pdbx_description
1 polymer ?
#
loop_
_entity_poly.entity_id
_entity_poly.type
_entity_poly.pdbx_seq_one_letter_code
_entity_poly.pdbx_strand_id
1 'polypeptide(L)' 'MKVSEARLAQKARHRLATLMRRARAVTVTPTGGHSYDRTLARVLIDGRDVGAILVIEGLATVRMGSRSTRC' A
#
# COMPACT_ATOMS: atom_id res chain seq x y z
N MET A 1 13.87 -20.95 5.77
CA MET A 1 13.52 -20.79 4.34
C MET A 1 13.22 -19.32 4.06
N LYS A 2 14.07 -18.60 3.33
CA LYS A 2 13.73 -17.26 2.82
C LYS A 2 12.67 -17.45 1.73
N VAL A 3 11.43 -17.06 2.00
CA VAL A 3 10.44 -16.92 0.92
C VAL A 3 11.04 -15.92 -0.06
N SER A 4 11.18 -16.30 -1.33
CA SER A 4 11.75 -15.39 -2.32
C SER A 4 10.89 -14.13 -2.39
N GLU A 5 11.52 -12.97 -2.40
CA GLU A 5 10.88 -11.65 -2.47
C GLU A 5 9.82 -11.60 -3.59
N ALA A 6 10.11 -12.23 -4.72
CA ALA A 6 9.18 -12.39 -5.83
C ALA A 6 7.86 -13.08 -5.45
N ARG A 7 7.88 -14.12 -4.60
CA ARG A 7 6.67 -14.81 -4.12
C ARG A 7 5.84 -13.92 -3.20
N LEU A 8 6.49 -13.13 -2.34
CA LEU A 8 5.80 -12.15 -1.48
C LEU A 8 5.15 -11.04 -2.32
N ALA A 9 5.87 -10.52 -3.32
CA ALA A 9 5.34 -9.52 -4.25
C ALA A 9 4.12 -10.05 -5.01
N GLN A 10 4.17 -11.30 -5.50
CA GLN A 10 3.02 -11.93 -6.15
C GLN A 10 1.83 -12.08 -5.19
N LYS A 11 2.07 -12.52 -3.95
CA LYS A 11 1.01 -12.64 -2.93
C LYS A 11 0.37 -11.28 -2.63
N ALA A 12 1.18 -10.24 -2.44
CA ALA A 12 0.70 -8.87 -2.21
C ALA A 12 -0.19 -8.38 -3.36
N ARG A 13 0.24 -8.59 -4.61
CA ARG A 13 -0.54 -8.24 -5.81
C ARG A 13 -1.89 -8.97 -5.85
N HIS A 14 -1.89 -10.29 -5.65
CA HIS A 14 -3.13 -11.09 -5.68
C HIS A 14 -4.07 -10.70 -4.54
N ARG A 15 -3.52 -10.39 -3.36
CA ARG A 15 -4.29 -9.95 -2.21
C ARG A 15 -4.97 -8.62 -2.48
N LEU A 16 -4.23 -7.63 -2.97
CA LEU A 16 -4.77 -6.33 -3.35
C LEU A 16 -5.88 -6.47 -4.40
N ALA A 17 -5.65 -7.25 -5.46
CA ALA A 17 -6.66 -7.50 -6.48
C ALA A 17 -7.93 -8.15 -5.91
N THR A 18 -7.79 -9.01 -4.91
CA THR A 18 -8.93 -9.64 -4.23
C THR A 18 -9.73 -8.66 -3.38
N LEU A 19 -9.04 -7.77 -2.65
CA LEU A 19 -9.71 -6.71 -1.89
C LEU A 19 -10.45 -5.75 -2.84
N MET A 20 -9.81 -5.33 -3.93
CA MET A 20 -10.40 -4.45 -4.95
C MET A 20 -11.65 -5.06 -5.61
N ARG A 21 -11.59 -6.33 -6.02
CA ARG A 21 -12.74 -7.01 -6.66
C ARG A 21 -13.96 -7.15 -5.75
N ARG A 22 -13.76 -7.15 -4.44
CA ARG A 22 -14.83 -7.26 -3.44
C ARG A 22 -15.24 -5.91 -2.85
N ALA A 23 -14.53 -4.83 -3.21
CA ALA A 23 -14.76 -3.50 -2.67
C ALA A 23 -16.12 -2.96 -3.15
N ARG A 24 -16.88 -2.38 -2.22
CA ARG A 24 -18.06 -1.57 -2.55
C ARG A 24 -17.68 -0.12 -2.79
N ALA A 25 -16.69 0.38 -2.03
CA ALA A 25 -16.19 1.73 -2.16
C ALA A 25 -14.66 1.76 -2.09
N VAL A 26 -14.06 2.60 -2.93
CA VAL A 26 -12.62 2.88 -2.94
C VAL A 26 -12.42 4.38 -2.78
N THR A 27 -11.63 4.78 -1.79
CA THR A 27 -11.22 6.18 -1.59
C THR A 27 -9.73 6.29 -1.78
N VAL A 28 -9.30 7.21 -2.64
CA VAL A 28 -7.89 7.50 -2.88
C VAL A 28 -7.63 8.94 -2.46
N THR A 29 -6.80 9.12 -1.44
CA THR A 29 -6.43 10.45 -0.92
C THR A 29 -4.94 10.67 -1.18
N PRO A 30 -4.57 11.57 -2.12
CA PRO A 30 -3.19 11.95 -2.33
C PRO A 30 -2.56 12.45 -1.02
N THR A 31 -1.33 12.04 -0.72
CA THR A 31 -0.62 12.50 0.49
C THR A 31 0.16 13.80 0.25
N GLY A 32 0.07 14.37 -0.95
CA GLY A 32 0.84 15.54 -1.39
C GLY A 32 2.29 15.22 -1.79
N GLY A 33 2.76 14.00 -1.53
CA GLY A 33 4.07 13.55 -1.98
C GLY A 33 4.04 13.05 -3.43
N HIS A 34 5.08 13.37 -4.20
CA HIS A 34 5.36 12.72 -5.47
C HIS A 34 6.71 11.99 -5.39
N SER A 35 6.82 10.87 -6.11
CA SER A 35 8.06 10.08 -6.19
C SER A 35 8.18 9.52 -7.60
N TYR A 36 9.28 9.83 -8.29
CA TYR A 36 9.54 9.38 -9.67
C TYR A 36 8.32 9.58 -10.60
N ASP A 37 7.80 10.81 -10.63
CA ASP A 37 6.60 11.23 -11.39
C ASP A 37 5.29 10.51 -11.04
N ARG A 38 5.22 9.88 -9.86
CA ARG A 38 4.03 9.21 -9.35
C ARG A 38 3.50 9.89 -8.11
N THR A 39 2.18 9.97 -8.00
CA THR A 39 1.49 10.45 -6.79
C THR A 39 1.54 9.39 -5.70
N LEU A 40 2.01 9.77 -4.51
CA LEU A 40 1.82 8.98 -3.30
C LEU A 40 0.42 9.23 -2.76
N ALA A 41 -0.30 8.16 -2.44
CA ALA A 41 -1.67 8.24 -1.97
C ALA A 41 -1.95 7.22 -0.88
N ARG A 42 -2.86 7.58 0.02
CA ARG A 42 -3.51 6.67 0.95
C ARG A 42 -4.74 6.09 0.26
N VAL A 43 -4.90 4.77 0.30
CA VAL A 43 -6.04 4.08 -0.31
C VAL A 43 -6.85 3.40 0.79
N LEU A 44 -8.15 3.68 0.81
CA LEU A 44 -9.12 3.00 1.65
C LEU A 44 -10.03 2.13 0.78
N ILE A 45 -10.26 0.89 1.20
CA ILE A 45 -11.29 -0.01 0.66
C ILE A 45 -12.34 -0.21 1.72
N ASP A 46 -13.59 0.14 1.43
CA ASP A 46 -14.70 0.03 2.37
C ASP A 46 -14.37 0.67 3.74
N GLY A 47 -13.70 1.84 3.69
CA GLY A 47 -13.25 2.59 4.87
C GLY A 47 -11.97 2.07 5.55
N ARG A 48 -11.38 0.97 5.06
CA ARG A 48 -10.19 0.34 5.66
C ARG A 48 -8.92 0.62 4.88
N ASP A 49 -7.85 0.98 5.58
CA ASP A 49 -6.55 1.27 4.99
C ASP A 49 -5.88 0.03 4.41
N VAL A 50 -5.72 0.04 3.08
CA VAL A 50 -5.15 -1.08 2.33
C VAL A 50 -3.67 -1.28 2.64
N GLY A 51 -2.93 -0.18 2.82
CA GLY A 51 -1.52 -0.24 3.18
C GLY A 51 -1.34 -0.92 4.52
N ALA A 52 -2.15 -0.53 5.52
CA ALA A 52 -2.14 -1.16 6.83
C ALA A 52 -2.51 -2.65 6.77
N ILE A 53 -3.52 -3.03 5.98
CA ILE A 53 -3.90 -4.44 5.79
C ILE A 53 -2.73 -5.26 5.25
N LEU A 54 -2.04 -4.77 4.20
CA LEU A 54 -0.91 -5.50 3.60
C LEU A 54 0.29 -5.61 4.57
N VAL A 55 0.52 -4.59 5.41
CA VAL A 55 1.57 -4.64 6.44
C VAL A 55 1.23 -5.67 7.51
N ILE A 56 -0.01 -5.66 8.03
CA ILE A 56 -0.47 -6.62 9.05
C ILE A 56 -0.40 -8.06 8.54
N GLU A 57 -0.70 -8.28 7.26
CA GLU A 57 -0.63 -9.60 6.63
C GLU A 57 0.81 -10.03 6.26
N GLY A 58 1.83 -9.21 6.57
CA GLY A 58 3.23 -9.51 6.26
C GLY A 58 3.55 -9.45 4.77
N LEU A 59 2.73 -8.77 3.98
CA LEU A 59 2.85 -8.63 2.53
C LEU A 59 3.52 -7.30 2.12
N ALA A 60 3.65 -6.37 3.05
CA ALA A 60 4.33 -5.08 2.87
C ALA A 60 5.07 -4.67 4.15
N THR A 61 5.96 -3.69 4.03
CA THR A 61 6.62 -3.05 5.16
C THR A 61 6.38 -1.54 5.12
N VAL A 62 6.36 -0.91 6.29
CA VAL A 62 6.25 0.54 6.39
C VAL A 62 7.58 1.14 5.93
N ARG A 63 7.53 1.96 4.89
CA ARG A 63 8.66 2.81 4.54
C ARG A 63 8.64 4.03 5.44
N MET A 64 9.57 4.11 6.39
CA MET A 64 9.80 5.35 7.13
C MET A 64 10.45 6.36 6.16
N GLY A 65 9.66 7.35 5.71
CA GLY A 65 10.22 8.53 5.08
C GLY A 65 10.81 9.43 6.15
N SER A 66 12.04 9.92 5.97
CA SER A 66 12.51 11.07 6.75
C SER A 66 11.62 12.26 6.38
N ARG A 67 10.86 12.79 7.34
CA ARG A 67 10.28 14.14 7.18
C ARG A 67 11.47 15.10 7.16
N SER A 68 11.94 15.51 5.98
CA SER A 68 12.78 16.69 5.90
C SER A 68 11.87 17.89 6.11
N THR A 69 11.73 18.32 7.36
CA THR A 69 11.25 19.66 7.69
C THR A 69 12.32 20.64 7.24
N ARG A 70 12.30 21.04 5.97
CA ARG A 70 12.90 22.30 5.57
C ARG A 70 11.77 23.24 5.21
N CYS A 71 11.72 24.31 5.98
CA CYS A 71 10.94 25.52 5.73
C CYS A 71 11.40 26.17 4.43
#